data_AF-A0AAE0T434-F1
#
_entry.id   AF-A0AAE0T434-F1
#
_cell.length_a   1.000
_cell.length_b   1.000
_cell.length_c   1.000
_cell.angle_alpha   90.00
_cell.angle_beta   90.00
_cell.angle_gamma   90.00
#
_symmetry.space_group_name_H-M   'P 1'
#
loop_
_entity.id
_entity.type
_entity.pdbx_description
1 polymer ?
#
loop_
_entity_poly.entity_id
_entity_poly.type
_entity_poly.pdbx_seq_one_letter_code
_entity_poly.pdbx_strand_id
1 'polypeptide(L)'
;MDEITWFKLNELQRRLNIREIPRVVLLIKIDFLSETLAKDLKEVFKCAEVKEAVYYVSQKLHVDPGDVMPIKNYESESMVNNTIGSLAMQALDRMLGYASDYLENKHHPKQDAAT
;
A
#
# COMPACT_ATOMS: atom_id res chain seq x y z
N MET A 1 7.66 15.31 3.43
CA MET A 1 8.51 14.40 4.23
C MET A 1 9.95 14.79 3.96
N ASP A 2 10.77 14.98 5.00
CA ASP A 2 12.16 15.43 4.83
C ASP A 2 13.06 14.32 4.26
N GLU A 3 14.25 14.70 3.80
CA GLU A 3 15.23 13.78 3.19
C GLU A 3 15.71 12.69 4.16
N ILE A 4 15.86 13.00 5.44
CA ILE A 4 16.34 12.05 6.46
C ILE A 4 15.31 10.94 6.66
N THR A 5 14.03 11.29 6.69
CA THR A 5 12.93 10.33 6.80
C THR A 5 12.88 9.41 5.58
N TRP A 6 13.05 9.94 4.37
CA TRP A 6 13.16 9.12 3.16
C TRP A 6 14.36 8.17 3.18
N PHE A 7 15.52 8.67 3.63
CA PHE A 7 16.72 7.83 3.76
C PHE A 7 16.48 6.65 4.71
N LYS A 8 15.87 6.88 5.88
CA LYS A 8 15.54 5.82 6.84
C LYS A 8 14.56 4.78 6.26
N LEU A 9 13.55 5.24 5.51
CA LEU A 9 12.63 4.34 4.83
C LEU A 9 13.36 3.48 3.79
N ASN A 10 14.23 4.07 2.98
CA ASN A 10 15.00 3.32 1.97
C ASN A 10 15.92 2.27 2.61
N GLU A 11 16.56 2.59 3.73
CA GLU A 11 17.39 1.61 4.44
C GLU A 11 16.54 0.46 5.02
N LEU A 12 15.34 0.77 5.54
CA LEU A 12 14.38 -0.27 5.94
C LEU A 12 13.99 -1.14 4.74
N GLN A 13 13.66 -0.53 3.59
CA GLN A 13 13.29 -1.26 2.38
C GLN A 13 14.41 -2.21 1.92
N ARG A 14 15.66 -1.75 1.95
CA ARG A 14 16.83 -2.57 1.60
C ARG A 14 16.94 -3.80 2.51
N ARG A 15 16.73 -3.64 3.81
CA ARG A 15 16.79 -4.73 4.79
C ARG A 15 15.64 -5.72 4.63
N LEU A 16 14.45 -5.24 4.27
CA LEU A 16 13.29 -6.09 3.99
C LEU A 16 13.50 -6.91 2.72
N ASN A 17 14.03 -6.30 1.65
CA ASN A 17 14.34 -6.98 0.39
C ASN A 17 15.30 -8.16 0.57
N ILE A 18 16.37 -7.98 1.35
CA ILE A 18 17.36 -9.03 1.65
C ILE A 18 16.71 -10.24 2.33
N ARG A 19 15.60 -10.03 3.05
CA ARG A 19 14.85 -11.09 3.76
C ARG A 19 13.62 -11.57 3.00
N GLU A 20 13.44 -11.05 1.78
CA GLU A 20 12.30 -11.34 0.90
C GLU A 20 10.95 -11.12 1.59
N ILE A 21 10.88 -10.20 2.56
CA ILE A 21 9.65 -9.93 3.29
C ILE A 21 8.71 -9.14 2.37
N PRO A 22 7.48 -9.62 2.10
CA PRO A 22 6.53 -8.89 1.28
C PRO A 22 6.06 -7.62 2.00
N ARG A 23 5.62 -6.64 1.22
CA ARG A 23 5.31 -5.30 1.74
C ARG A 23 4.04 -4.77 1.10
N VAL A 24 3.26 -4.07 1.92
CA VAL A 24 2.13 -3.25 1.49
C VAL A 24 2.36 -1.84 2.02
N VAL A 25 2.19 -0.84 1.17
CA VAL A 25 2.31 0.57 1.55
C VAL A 25 0.91 1.15 1.65
N LEU A 26 0.57 1.72 2.80
CA LEU A 26 -0.69 2.43 2.98
C LEU A 26 -0.48 3.91 2.63
N LEU A 27 -1.09 4.35 1.54
CA LEU A 27 -1.15 5.76 1.19
C LEU A 27 -2.38 6.37 1.88
N ILE A 28 -2.13 7.08 2.98
CA ILE A 28 -3.18 7.68 3.81
C ILE A 28 -3.46 9.13 3.42
N LYS A 29 -4.55 9.71 3.95
CA LYS A 29 -4.95 11.12 3.75
C LYS A 29 -5.20 11.48 2.28
N ILE A 30 -5.69 10.51 1.51
CA ILE A 30 -6.00 10.67 0.08
C ILE A 30 -7.10 11.70 -0.19
N ASP A 31 -7.95 11.96 0.80
CA ASP A 31 -9.00 12.98 0.77
C ASP A 31 -8.45 14.41 0.75
N PHE A 32 -7.19 14.62 1.13
CA PHE A 32 -6.52 15.92 1.03
C PHE A 32 -5.91 16.18 -0.36
N LEU A 33 -5.87 15.18 -1.24
CA LEU A 33 -5.26 15.32 -2.56
C LEU A 33 -6.18 16.02 -3.56
N SER A 34 -7.50 15.95 -3.37
CA SER A 34 -8.48 16.55 -4.27
C SER A 34 -9.79 16.83 -3.55
N GLU A 35 -10.38 18.01 -3.77
CA GLU A 35 -11.71 18.34 -3.23
C GLU A 35 -12.80 17.37 -3.73
N THR A 36 -12.61 16.82 -4.93
CA THR A 36 -13.51 15.82 -5.51
C THR A 36 -13.48 14.52 -4.69
N LEU A 37 -12.30 14.12 -4.24
CA LEU A 37 -12.11 12.95 -3.38
C LEU A 37 -12.64 13.15 -1.97
N ALA A 38 -12.48 14.36 -1.43
CA ALA A 38 -13.07 14.72 -0.14
C ALA A 38 -14.60 14.56 -0.16
N LYS A 39 -15.24 14.76 -1.32
CA LYS A 39 -16.69 14.61 -1.51
C LYS A 39 -17.12 13.17 -1.81
N ASP A 40 -16.40 12.47 -2.69
CA ASP A 40 -16.71 11.08 -3.04
C ASP A 40 -15.46 10.20 -3.23
N LEU A 41 -15.25 9.29 -2.28
CA LEU A 41 -14.15 8.33 -2.29
C LEU A 41 -14.36 7.14 -3.24
N LYS A 42 -15.52 7.01 -3.89
CA LYS A 42 -15.74 5.92 -4.85
C LYS A 42 -14.82 6.02 -6.07
N GLU A 43 -14.36 7.21 -6.38
CA GLU A 43 -13.49 7.48 -7.53
C GLU A 43 -11.99 7.47 -7.17
N VAL A 44 -11.61 6.97 -5.97
CA VAL A 44 -10.21 6.87 -5.50
C VAL A 44 -9.27 6.27 -6.55
N PHE A 45 -9.65 5.15 -7.16
CA PHE A 45 -8.80 4.49 -8.16
C PHE A 45 -8.83 5.14 -9.55
N LYS A 46 -9.70 6.12 -9.78
CA LYS A 46 -9.83 6.84 -11.04
C LYS A 46 -9.23 8.25 -10.98
N CYS A 47 -9.17 8.84 -9.79
CA CYS A 47 -8.56 10.15 -9.55
C CYS A 47 -7.09 10.17 -10.00
N ALA A 48 -6.74 11.17 -10.82
CA ALA A 48 -5.40 11.32 -11.38
C ALA A 48 -4.38 11.61 -10.28
N GLU A 49 -4.74 12.47 -9.33
CA GLU A 49 -3.90 12.89 -8.21
C GLU A 49 -3.53 11.69 -7.30
N VAL A 50 -4.47 10.77 -7.07
CA VAL A 50 -4.19 9.52 -6.34
C VAL A 50 -3.28 8.61 -7.15
N LYS A 51 -3.51 8.45 -8.45
CA LYS A 51 -2.65 7.63 -9.31
C LYS A 51 -1.22 8.15 -9.36
N GLU A 52 -1.04 9.46 -9.48
CA GLU A 52 0.27 10.10 -9.45
C GLU A 52 0.97 9.88 -8.11
N ALA A 53 0.24 10.04 -6.99
CA ALA A 53 0.78 9.78 -5.66
C ALA A 53 1.18 8.31 -5.46
N VAL A 54 0.35 7.37 -5.92
CA VAL A 54 0.64 5.93 -5.92
C VAL A 54 1.92 5.64 -6.69
N TYR A 55 2.04 6.17 -7.91
CA TYR A 55 3.20 5.93 -8.77
C TYR A 55 4.47 6.57 -8.20
N TYR A 56 4.37 7.79 -7.67
CA TYR A 56 5.47 8.47 -7.01
C TYR A 56 6.01 7.67 -5.81
N VAL A 57 5.11 7.20 -4.93
CA VAL A 57 5.49 6.41 -3.75
C VAL A 57 6.05 5.05 -4.15
N SER A 58 5.45 4.39 -5.14
CA SER A 58 5.92 3.12 -5.69
C SER A 58 7.36 3.24 -6.20
N GLN A 59 7.68 4.26 -6.99
CA GLN A 59 9.05 4.49 -7.47
C GLN A 59 10.01 4.79 -6.32
N LYS A 60 9.62 5.65 -5.38
CA LYS A 60 10.49 6.04 -4.26
C LYS A 60 10.84 4.87 -3.34
N LEU A 61 9.89 3.96 -3.12
CA LEU A 61 10.04 2.83 -2.22
C LEU A 61 10.43 1.52 -2.91
N HIS A 62 10.53 1.52 -4.24
CA HIS A 62 10.85 0.34 -5.05
C HIS A 62 9.89 -0.83 -4.78
N VAL A 63 8.58 -0.54 -4.83
CA VAL A 63 7.47 -1.51 -4.68
C VAL A 63 6.57 -1.45 -5.91
N ASP A 64 5.81 -2.52 -6.18
CA ASP A 64 4.84 -2.50 -7.27
C ASP A 64 3.73 -1.46 -6.99
N PRO A 65 3.23 -0.72 -8.00
CA PRO A 65 2.11 0.21 -7.81
C PRO A 65 0.87 -0.44 -7.18
N GLY A 66 0.60 -1.72 -7.46
CA GLY A 66 -0.49 -2.49 -6.88
C GLY A 66 -0.32 -2.82 -5.40
N ASP A 67 0.87 -2.60 -4.83
CA ASP A 67 1.15 -2.76 -3.40
C ASP A 67 1.04 -1.45 -2.63
N VAL A 68 0.77 -0.34 -3.32
CA VAL A 68 0.48 0.95 -2.71
C VAL A 68 -1.04 1.13 -2.63
N MET A 69 -1.60 0.89 -1.45
CA MET A 69 -3.03 0.90 -1.19
C MET A 69 -3.48 2.29 -0.74
N PRO A 70 -4.24 3.04 -1.57
CA PRO A 70 -4.83 4.30 -1.14
C PRO A 70 -5.96 4.03 -0.15
N ILE A 71 -5.84 4.59 1.06
CA ILE A 71 -6.86 4.47 2.10
C ILE A 71 -7.16 5.85 2.70
N LYS A 72 -8.38 5.99 3.24
CA LYS A 72 -8.73 7.08 4.14
C LYS A 72 -8.82 6.53 5.55
N ASN A 73 -8.28 7.24 6.54
CA ASN A 73 -8.48 6.90 7.94
C ASN A 73 -9.83 7.44 8.43
N TYR A 74 -10.44 6.74 9.38
CA TYR A 74 -11.53 7.31 10.18
C TYR A 74 -10.97 8.41 11.07
N GLU A 75 -11.33 9.65 10.83
CA GLU A 75 -10.82 10.80 11.58
C GLU A 75 -11.94 11.78 11.95
N SER A 76 -12.85 12.08 11.01
CA SER A 76 -13.94 13.04 11.20
C SER A 76 -15.33 12.41 11.08
N GLU A 77 -15.40 11.14 10.74
CA GLU A 77 -16.64 10.40 10.53
C GLU A 77 -17.27 10.02 11.87
N SER A 78 -18.51 10.47 12.08
CA SER A 78 -19.32 10.08 13.25
C SER A 78 -19.99 8.71 13.11
N MET A 79 -20.12 8.22 11.87
CA MET A 79 -20.79 6.95 11.53
C MET A 79 -19.92 6.11 10.61
N VAL A 80 -20.15 4.80 10.60
CA VAL A 80 -19.45 3.86 9.71
C VAL A 80 -19.70 4.25 8.26
N ASN A 81 -18.63 4.34 7.47
CA ASN A 81 -18.68 4.65 6.06
C ASN A 81 -18.24 3.42 5.25
N ASN A 82 -19.15 2.87 4.43
CA ASN A 82 -18.89 1.66 3.67
C ASN A 82 -17.73 1.78 2.69
N THR A 83 -17.50 2.96 2.10
CA THR A 83 -16.40 3.18 1.17
C THR A 83 -15.05 3.15 1.91
N ILE A 84 -14.96 3.88 3.02
CA ILE A 84 -13.75 3.88 3.87
C ILE A 84 -13.47 2.48 4.41
N GLY A 85 -14.50 1.80 4.92
CA GLY A 85 -14.40 0.43 5.40
C GLY A 85 -13.95 -0.54 4.30
N SER A 86 -14.48 -0.40 3.08
CA SER A 86 -14.08 -1.22 1.93
C SER A 86 -12.61 -1.02 1.56
N LEU A 87 -12.11 0.23 1.52
CA LEU A 87 -10.70 0.49 1.24
C LEU A 87 -9.78 -0.10 2.32
N ALA A 88 -10.15 0.06 3.59
CA ALA A 88 -9.41 -0.54 4.70
C ALA A 88 -9.43 -2.09 4.64
N MET A 89 -10.58 -2.68 4.31
CA MET A 89 -10.73 -4.13 4.18
C MET A 89 -9.89 -4.67 3.01
N GLN A 90 -9.90 -4.01 1.86
CA GLN A 90 -9.05 -4.39 0.72
C GLN A 90 -7.56 -4.33 1.07
N ALA A 91 -7.13 -3.31 1.82
CA ALA A 91 -5.76 -3.22 2.28
C ALA A 91 -5.39 -4.35 3.26
N LEU A 92 -6.28 -4.70 4.19
CA LEU A 92 -6.09 -5.81 5.12
C LEU A 92 -6.02 -7.16 4.38
N ASP A 93 -6.95 -7.40 3.46
CA ASP A 93 -6.99 -8.61 2.64
C ASP A 93 -5.68 -8.80 1.86
N ARG A 94 -5.17 -7.71 1.26
CA ARG A 94 -3.87 -7.70 0.58
C ARG A 94 -2.71 -8.06 1.51
N MET A 95 -2.68 -7.53 2.74
CA MET A 95 -1.64 -7.87 3.73
C MET A 95 -1.71 -9.33 4.17
N LEU A 96 -2.92 -9.85 4.39
CA LEU A 96 -3.12 -11.24 4.79
C LEU A 96 -2.74 -12.20 3.67
N GLY A 97 -3.12 -11.89 2.42
CA GLY A 97 -2.69 -12.65 1.24
C GLY A 97 -1.18 -12.75 1.15
N TYR A 98 -0.46 -11.62 1.27
CA TYR A 98 0.99 -11.63 1.28
C TYR A 98 1.62 -12.40 2.44
N ALA A 99 1.02 -12.31 3.63
CA ALA A 99 1.48 -13.10 4.77
C ALA A 99 1.32 -14.60 4.52
N SER A 100 0.17 -15.03 3.96
CA SER A 100 -0.07 -16.44 3.60
C SER A 100 0.93 -16.92 2.55
N ASP A 101 1.06 -16.20 1.43
CA ASP A 101 1.98 -16.53 0.34
C ASP A 101 3.42 -16.65 0.83
N TYR A 102 3.85 -15.75 1.72
CA TYR A 102 5.20 -15.79 2.28
C TYR A 102 5.44 -16.99 3.17
N LEU A 103 4.46 -17.36 4.01
CA LEU A 103 4.56 -18.53 4.86
C LEU A 103 4.56 -19.83 4.03
N GLU A 104 3.68 -19.93 3.04
CA GLU A 104 3.58 -21.09 2.14
C GLU A 104 4.87 -21.30 1.34
N ASN A 105 5.44 -20.25 0.75
CA ASN A 105 6.71 -20.35 0.02
C ASN A 105 7.89 -20.76 0.91
N LYS A 106 7.85 -20.45 2.22
CA LYS A 106 8.88 -20.89 3.17
C LYS A 106 8.73 -22.35 3.60
N HIS A 107 7.50 -22.86 3.66
CA HIS A 107 7.23 -24.26 4.01
C HIS A 107 7.40 -25.18 2.80
N HIS A 108 7.22 -24.67 1.58
CA HIS A 108 7.45 -25.36 0.32
C HIS A 108 8.37 -24.52 -0.56
N PRO A 109 9.70 -24.55 -0.32
CA PRO A 109 10.63 -23.86 -1.19
C PRO A 109 10.41 -24.37 -2.62
N LYS A 110 10.18 -23.44 -3.55
CA LYS A 110 10.09 -23.77 -4.97
C LYS A 110 11.34 -24.58 -5.33
N GLN A 111 11.13 -25.82 -5.76
CA GLN A 111 12.18 -26.57 -6.43
C GLN A 111 12.38 -25.86 -7.77
N ASP A 112 13.26 -24.88 -7.79
CA ASP A 112 13.64 -24.26 -9.05
C ASP A 112 14.26 -25.35 -9.92
N ALA A 113 13.64 -25.54 -11.07
CA ALA A 113 13.99 -26.52 -12.07
C ALA A 113 15.49 -26.40 -12.38
N ALA A 114 16.21 -27.49 -12.12
CA ALA A 114 17.45 -27.75 -12.80
C ALA A 114 17.16 -27.82 -14.30
N THR A 115 17.57 -26.80 -15.05
CA THR A 115 17.91 -26.93 -16.47
C THR A 115 18.98 -25.90 -16.81
#